data_AF-A0A535Y4Y3-F1
#
_entry.id   AF-A0A535Y4Y3-F1
#
_cell.length_a   1.000
_cell.length_b   1.000
_cell.length_c   1.000
_cell.angle_alpha   90.00
_cell.angle_beta   90.00
_cell.angle_gamma   90.00
#
_symmetry.space_group_name_H-M   'P 1'
#
loop_
_entity.id
_entity.type
_entity.pdbx_description
1 polymer ?
#
loop_
_entity_poly.entity_id
_entity_poly.type
_entity_poly.pdbx_seq_one_letter_code
_entity_poly.pdbx_strand_id
1 'polypeptide(L)'
;MTTVGFSCRLPIYKQDAKTVDSFISFPSGDVIVDPSGDNGKYYDRAFSRWLTVPRTAVSPDGAHYADVGVGQAGGLLVHVVDVATGRDHVFQESGVQFNGQPIVLDYSNDGIYLVSGFEHLLAGLWLVNPADGSMRQVSKDLYPVLSAGNGIIWTQTVNPADSNPVVTGTSIGTLPNEIDRVDLRSGRQTEWLYEPGKGLRVVGLDGRGLPLMAETGAWTADPNARLLLVAAPDAPTQIYKGVLAQEVGGGITDAHGTWLSGQGGIYLYTSAGVLLKVSNHPGYPANGCF
;
A
#
# COMPACT_ATOMS: atom_id res chain seq x y z
N MET A 1 25.55 4.95 -0.67
CA MET A 1 24.71 3.75 -0.93
C MET A 1 25.23 2.67 -0.02
N THR A 2 24.34 1.94 0.66
CA THR A 2 24.72 0.92 1.65
C THR A 2 24.73 -0.44 0.99
N THR A 3 25.86 -1.14 1.04
CA THR A 3 25.94 -2.56 0.65
C THR A 3 25.29 -3.41 1.75
N VAL A 4 24.37 -4.29 1.36
CA VAL A 4 23.75 -5.25 2.29
C VAL A 4 24.65 -6.47 2.52
N GLY A 5 24.56 -7.08 3.69
CA GLY A 5 25.35 -8.26 4.08
C GLY A 5 24.78 -9.61 3.65
N PHE A 6 23.75 -9.62 2.79
CA PHE A 6 23.06 -10.81 2.33
C PHE A 6 22.98 -10.84 0.79
N SER A 7 22.74 -12.02 0.24
CA SER A 7 22.49 -12.21 -1.20
C SER A 7 21.03 -12.52 -1.43
N CYS A 8 20.38 -11.78 -2.31
CA CYS A 8 19.00 -12.03 -2.71
C CYS A 8 18.67 -11.28 -4.01
N ARG A 9 17.54 -11.61 -4.61
CA ARG A 9 16.99 -10.96 -5.80
C ARG A 9 15.68 -10.26 -5.46
N LEU A 10 15.65 -8.93 -5.57
CA LEU A 10 14.47 -8.12 -5.30
C LEU A 10 13.74 -7.81 -6.61
N PRO A 11 12.52 -8.30 -6.83
CA PRO A 11 11.71 -7.86 -7.95
C PRO A 11 11.25 -6.42 -7.73
N ILE A 12 11.40 -5.60 -8.76
CA ILE A 12 10.96 -4.21 -8.80
C ILE A 12 10.16 -3.95 -10.09
N TYR A 13 9.23 -3.02 -10.03
CA TYR A 13 8.58 -2.49 -11.22
C TYR A 13 8.67 -0.97 -11.23
N LYS A 14 8.60 -0.38 -12.42
CA LYS A 14 8.42 1.06 -12.57
C LYS A 14 7.60 1.30 -13.83
N GLN A 15 6.74 2.32 -13.78
CA GLN A 15 6.02 2.81 -14.95
C GLN A 15 6.96 3.65 -15.85
N ASP A 16 8.11 3.11 -16.23
CA ASP A 16 8.95 3.64 -17.30
C ASP A 16 9.58 2.51 -18.11
N ALA A 17 9.79 2.73 -19.41
CA ALA A 17 10.20 1.69 -20.36
C ALA A 17 11.58 1.06 -20.10
N LYS A 18 12.36 1.56 -19.13
CA LYS A 18 13.74 1.11 -18.88
C LYS A 18 13.88 0.16 -17.69
N THR A 19 12.89 0.12 -16.81
CA THR A 19 12.90 -0.71 -15.58
C THR A 19 11.55 -1.38 -15.33
N VAL A 20 10.76 -1.59 -16.38
CA VAL A 20 9.58 -2.46 -16.33
C VAL A 20 10.05 -3.84 -15.88
N ASP A 21 9.35 -4.42 -14.91
CA ASP A 21 9.48 -5.83 -14.51
C ASP A 21 10.92 -6.31 -14.40
N SER A 22 11.65 -5.75 -13.44
CA SER A 22 13.10 -5.94 -13.30
C SER A 22 13.45 -6.57 -11.95
N PHE A 23 14.70 -7.00 -11.83
CA PHE A 23 15.22 -7.52 -10.58
C PHE A 23 16.54 -6.85 -10.23
N ILE A 24 16.67 -6.45 -8.96
CA ILE A 24 17.93 -6.01 -8.38
C ILE A 24 18.58 -7.22 -7.69
N SER A 25 19.80 -7.55 -8.08
CA SER A 25 20.61 -8.55 -7.39
C SER A 25 21.40 -7.89 -6.27
N PHE A 26 21.27 -8.37 -5.05
CA PHE A 26 22.10 -7.95 -3.92
C PHE A 26 23.16 -9.02 -3.62
N PRO A 27 24.39 -8.64 -3.21
CA PRO A 27 24.84 -7.27 -2.94
C PRO A 27 25.37 -6.50 -4.15
N SER A 28 25.41 -7.09 -5.35
CA SER A 28 26.07 -6.47 -6.52
C SER A 28 25.42 -5.16 -6.99
N GLY A 29 24.11 -5.03 -6.80
CA GLY A 29 23.30 -3.91 -7.25
C GLY A 29 22.88 -3.99 -8.72
N ASP A 30 23.18 -5.11 -9.39
CA ASP A 30 22.88 -5.28 -10.82
C ASP A 30 21.36 -5.34 -11.05
N VAL A 31 20.90 -4.58 -12.05
CA VAL A 31 19.49 -4.57 -12.47
C VAL A 31 19.33 -5.32 -13.78
N ILE A 32 18.46 -6.33 -13.77
CA ILE A 32 18.17 -7.16 -14.94
C ILE A 32 16.67 -7.10 -15.21
N VAL A 33 16.31 -6.63 -16.41
CA VAL A 33 14.93 -6.67 -16.92
C VAL A 33 14.52 -8.13 -17.15
N ASP A 34 13.34 -8.50 -16.68
CA ASP A 34 12.73 -9.79 -16.97
C ASP A 34 12.11 -9.76 -18.38
N PRO A 35 12.59 -10.58 -19.33
CA PRO A 35 11.98 -10.63 -20.65
C PRO A 35 10.56 -11.20 -20.65
N SER A 36 10.12 -11.83 -19.56
CA SER A 36 8.74 -12.32 -19.39
C SER A 36 7.78 -11.27 -18.80
N GLY A 37 8.30 -10.11 -18.41
CA GLY A 37 7.50 -8.99 -17.91
C GLY A 37 6.61 -8.36 -19.00
N ASP A 38 5.44 -7.90 -18.59
CA ASP A 38 4.48 -7.18 -19.43
C ASP A 38 3.72 -6.14 -18.60
N ASN A 39 4.46 -5.14 -18.10
CA ASN A 39 3.93 -4.03 -17.29
C ASN A 39 3.27 -4.49 -15.99
N GLY A 40 3.93 -5.43 -15.30
CA GLY A 40 3.54 -5.92 -14.00
C GLY A 40 3.68 -4.88 -12.88
N LYS A 41 2.96 -5.14 -11.79
CA LYS A 41 3.01 -4.39 -10.52
C LYS A 41 3.35 -5.28 -9.33
N TYR A 42 3.31 -6.59 -9.51
CA TYR A 42 3.66 -7.58 -8.51
C TYR A 42 4.29 -8.79 -9.19
N TYR A 43 5.38 -9.31 -8.63
CA TYR A 43 5.97 -10.57 -9.07
C TYR A 43 5.50 -11.69 -8.15
N ASP A 44 4.61 -12.55 -8.64
CA ASP A 44 4.22 -13.74 -7.91
C ASP A 44 5.33 -14.78 -7.98
N ARG A 45 5.99 -15.00 -6.83
CA ARG A 45 7.10 -15.95 -6.73
C ARG A 45 6.65 -17.41 -6.87
N ALA A 46 5.46 -17.76 -6.38
CA ALA A 46 4.97 -19.14 -6.42
C ALA A 46 4.72 -19.59 -7.87
N PHE A 47 4.29 -18.65 -8.72
CA PHE A 47 4.05 -18.89 -10.14
C PHE A 47 5.15 -18.34 -11.06
N SER A 48 6.18 -17.70 -10.50
CA SER A 48 7.27 -17.03 -11.24
C SER A 48 6.77 -16.09 -12.34
N ARG A 49 5.76 -15.26 -12.02
CA ARG A 49 4.99 -14.48 -12.99
C ARG A 49 4.76 -13.05 -12.54
N TRP A 50 4.85 -12.11 -13.48
CA TRP A 50 4.42 -10.73 -13.29
C TRP A 50 2.89 -10.62 -13.41
N LEU A 51 2.25 -10.03 -12.40
CA LEU A 51 0.83 -9.73 -12.35
C LEU A 51 0.60 -8.24 -12.58
N THR A 52 -0.47 -7.88 -13.29
CA THR A 52 -0.83 -6.49 -13.65
C THR A 52 -1.42 -5.69 -12.48
N VAL A 53 -1.62 -6.35 -11.34
CA VAL A 53 -2.22 -5.78 -10.12
C VAL A 53 -1.18 -5.68 -9.00
N PRO A 54 -1.34 -4.75 -8.05
CA PRO A 54 -0.43 -4.64 -6.90
C PRO A 54 -0.58 -5.84 -5.96
N ARG A 55 0.40 -6.01 -5.06
CA ARG A 55 0.37 -7.04 -3.99
C ARG A 55 -0.95 -7.06 -3.21
N THR A 56 -1.55 -5.90 -2.95
CA THR A 56 -2.81 -5.81 -2.19
C THR A 56 -3.98 -6.50 -2.89
N ALA A 57 -3.88 -6.82 -4.17
CA ALA A 57 -4.92 -7.48 -4.93
C ALA A 57 -4.65 -8.97 -5.17
N VAL A 58 -3.64 -9.56 -4.54
CA VAL A 58 -3.25 -10.97 -4.73
C VAL A 58 -3.63 -11.76 -3.49
N SER A 59 -4.22 -12.95 -3.68
CA SER A 59 -4.61 -13.81 -2.58
C SER A 59 -3.39 -14.20 -1.72
N PRO A 60 -3.58 -14.53 -0.43
CA PRO A 60 -2.44 -14.82 0.46
C PRO A 60 -1.55 -15.98 0.00
N ASP A 61 -2.11 -16.94 -0.75
CA ASP A 61 -1.41 -18.08 -1.34
C ASP A 61 -0.86 -17.83 -2.76
N GLY A 62 -1.14 -16.66 -3.34
CA GLY A 62 -0.72 -16.29 -4.70
C GLY A 62 -1.52 -16.98 -5.82
N ALA A 63 -2.49 -17.84 -5.50
CA ALA A 63 -3.21 -18.61 -6.52
C ALA A 63 -4.19 -17.76 -7.34
N HIS A 64 -4.65 -16.64 -6.78
CA HIS A 64 -5.62 -15.77 -7.41
C HIS A 64 -5.21 -14.31 -7.29
N TYR A 65 -5.68 -13.50 -8.23
CA TYR A 65 -5.67 -12.04 -8.05
C TYR A 65 -7.01 -11.43 -8.41
N ALA A 66 -7.30 -10.29 -7.80
CA ALA A 66 -8.50 -9.52 -8.01
C ALA A 66 -8.20 -8.29 -8.88
N ASP A 67 -9.11 -7.97 -9.79
CA ASP A 67 -9.15 -6.67 -10.47
C ASP A 67 -10.58 -6.13 -10.44
N VAL A 68 -10.73 -4.82 -10.46
CA VAL A 68 -12.04 -4.17 -10.35
C VAL A 68 -12.22 -3.10 -11.42
N GLY A 69 -13.42 -3.06 -11.96
CA GLY A 69 -13.79 -2.13 -13.02
C GLY A 69 -15.24 -1.70 -12.93
N VAL A 70 -15.64 -0.85 -13.86
CA VAL A 70 -17.03 -0.41 -14.01
C VAL A 70 -17.57 -0.95 -15.32
N GLY A 71 -18.67 -1.69 -15.26
CA GLY A 71 -19.34 -2.26 -16.42
C GLY A 71 -20.13 -1.20 -17.20
N GLN A 72 -20.61 -1.56 -18.40
CA GLN A 72 -21.28 -0.62 -19.31
C GLN A 72 -22.55 0.03 -18.74
N ALA A 73 -23.22 -0.62 -17.79
CA ALA A 73 -24.39 -0.09 -17.09
C ALA A 73 -24.06 0.64 -15.78
N GLY A 74 -22.77 0.92 -15.50
CA GLY A 74 -22.31 1.57 -14.28
C GLY A 74 -22.20 0.64 -13.06
N GLY A 75 -22.51 -0.65 -13.20
CA GLY A 75 -22.32 -1.65 -12.15
C GLY A 75 -20.85 -1.98 -11.91
N LEU A 76 -20.52 -2.39 -10.68
CA LEU A 76 -19.17 -2.84 -10.33
C LEU A 76 -18.91 -4.20 -10.98
N LEU A 77 -17.74 -4.33 -11.61
CA LEU A 77 -17.17 -5.60 -12.06
C LEU A 77 -16.04 -5.99 -11.12
N VAL A 78 -16.09 -7.21 -10.61
CA VAL A 78 -15.00 -7.83 -9.84
C VAL A 78 -14.52 -9.04 -10.62
N HIS A 79 -13.26 -9.00 -11.03
CA HIS A 79 -12.56 -10.11 -11.67
C HIS A 79 -11.77 -10.86 -10.60
N VAL A 80 -11.89 -12.18 -10.57
CA VAL A 80 -11.03 -13.07 -9.78
C VAL A 80 -10.35 -14.02 -10.75
N VAL A 81 -9.06 -13.81 -10.97
CA VAL A 81 -8.31 -14.53 -12.00
C VAL A 81 -7.40 -15.57 -11.36
N ASP A 82 -7.46 -16.80 -11.84
CA ASP A 82 -6.52 -17.87 -11.49
C ASP A 82 -5.15 -17.59 -12.13
N VAL A 83 -4.09 -17.50 -11.32
CA VAL A 83 -2.74 -17.14 -11.78
C VAL A 83 -2.16 -18.21 -12.70
N ALA A 84 -2.44 -19.49 -12.41
CA ALA A 84 -1.86 -20.62 -13.13
C ALA A 84 -2.40 -20.76 -14.55
N THR A 85 -3.70 -20.57 -14.72
CA THR A 85 -4.44 -20.83 -15.96
C THR A 85 -4.87 -19.56 -16.69
N GLY A 86 -4.90 -18.42 -16.00
CA GLY A 86 -5.48 -17.18 -16.52
C GLY A 86 -7.01 -17.21 -16.62
N ARG A 87 -7.67 -18.20 -16.01
CA ARG A 87 -9.14 -18.27 -16.01
C ARG A 87 -9.71 -17.11 -15.20
N ASP A 88 -10.56 -16.31 -15.84
CA ASP A 88 -11.23 -15.16 -15.24
C ASP A 88 -12.64 -15.52 -14.75
N HIS A 89 -12.90 -15.26 -13.47
CA HIS A 89 -14.20 -15.34 -12.85
C HIS A 89 -14.74 -13.92 -12.62
N VAL A 90 -15.74 -13.54 -13.42
CA VAL A 90 -16.31 -12.20 -13.39
C VAL A 90 -17.61 -12.18 -12.59
N PHE A 91 -17.66 -11.33 -11.58
CA PHE A 91 -18.86 -11.04 -10.79
C PHE A 91 -19.33 -9.61 -11.07
N GLN A 92 -20.63 -9.45 -11.27
CA GLN A 92 -21.25 -8.16 -11.54
C GLN A 92 -22.21 -7.80 -10.41
N GLU A 93 -22.02 -6.62 -9.81
CA GLU A 93 -22.88 -6.07 -8.77
C GLU A 93 -23.52 -4.76 -9.27
N SER A 94 -24.85 -4.67 -9.21
CA SER A 94 -25.62 -3.53 -9.71
C SER A 94 -26.26 -2.68 -8.61
N GLY A 95 -26.29 -3.17 -7.37
CA GLY A 95 -26.89 -2.50 -6.21
C GLY A 95 -25.93 -1.59 -5.44
N VAL A 96 -24.62 -1.64 -5.72
CA VAL A 96 -23.61 -0.85 -5.04
C VAL A 96 -23.13 0.29 -5.93
N GLN A 97 -23.28 1.52 -5.45
CA GLN A 97 -22.76 2.72 -6.10
C GLN A 97 -21.51 3.20 -5.36
N PHE A 98 -20.39 3.23 -6.08
CA PHE A 98 -19.15 3.86 -5.61
C PHE A 98 -19.18 5.34 -5.96
N ASN A 99 -18.78 6.20 -5.01
CA ASN A 99 -18.65 7.64 -5.22
C ASN A 99 -17.33 8.03 -5.91
N GLY A 100 -16.63 7.06 -6.50
CA GLY A 100 -15.32 7.18 -7.13
C GLY A 100 -14.90 5.86 -7.79
N GLN A 101 -13.63 5.74 -8.16
CA GLN A 101 -13.09 4.52 -8.75
C GLN A 101 -13.02 3.41 -7.69
N PRO A 102 -13.53 2.19 -7.97
CA PRO A 102 -13.33 1.06 -7.08
C PRO A 102 -11.85 0.66 -7.06
N ILE A 103 -11.32 0.35 -5.88
CA ILE A 103 -9.93 -0.04 -5.66
C ILE A 103 -9.91 -1.26 -4.72
N VAL A 104 -9.08 -2.25 -5.04
CA VAL A 104 -8.79 -3.36 -4.13
C VAL A 104 -7.85 -2.86 -3.02
N LEU A 105 -8.37 -2.75 -1.81
CA LEU A 105 -7.59 -2.38 -0.63
C LEU A 105 -6.72 -3.55 -0.16
N ASP A 106 -7.29 -4.76 -0.13
CA ASP A 106 -6.62 -5.98 0.30
C ASP A 106 -7.37 -7.23 -0.18
N TYR A 107 -6.65 -8.27 -0.62
CA TYR A 107 -7.17 -9.60 -0.85
C TYR A 107 -6.64 -10.49 0.28
N SER A 108 -7.49 -10.68 1.29
CA SER A 108 -7.17 -11.42 2.51
C SER A 108 -7.89 -12.76 2.58
N ASN A 109 -7.64 -13.52 3.66
CA ASN A 109 -8.40 -14.75 3.97
C ASN A 109 -9.89 -14.50 4.21
N ASP A 110 -10.28 -13.27 4.57
CA ASP A 110 -11.68 -12.91 4.81
C ASP A 110 -12.43 -12.63 3.49
N GLY A 111 -11.69 -12.41 2.39
CA GLY A 111 -12.19 -12.01 1.07
C GLY A 111 -11.45 -10.79 0.52
N ILE A 112 -12.06 -10.16 -0.49
CA ILE A 112 -11.51 -8.98 -1.17
C ILE A 112 -12.14 -7.73 -0.57
N TYR A 113 -11.34 -6.91 0.10
CA TYR A 113 -11.74 -5.60 0.60
C TYR A 113 -11.66 -4.57 -0.52
N LEU A 114 -12.78 -3.89 -0.77
CA LEU A 114 -12.88 -2.81 -1.73
C LEU A 114 -13.09 -1.48 -1.02
N VAL A 115 -12.54 -0.43 -1.61
CA VAL A 115 -12.74 0.98 -1.25
C VAL A 115 -13.05 1.78 -2.51
N SER A 116 -13.51 3.02 -2.30
CA SER A 116 -13.67 4.00 -3.37
C SER A 116 -12.55 5.03 -3.30
N GLY A 117 -12.06 5.51 -4.44
CA GLY A 117 -11.07 6.57 -4.48
C GLY A 117 -11.32 7.60 -5.56
N PHE A 118 -10.98 8.86 -5.26
CA PHE A 118 -10.83 9.94 -6.23
C PHE A 118 -9.78 10.91 -5.69
N GLU A 119 -8.56 10.85 -6.21
CA GLU A 119 -7.34 11.55 -5.71
C GLU A 119 -6.88 11.16 -4.29
N HIS A 120 -7.80 10.72 -3.44
CA HIS A 120 -7.60 10.09 -2.15
C HIS A 120 -8.67 9.00 -1.95
N LEU A 121 -8.50 8.15 -0.94
CA LEU A 121 -9.50 7.15 -0.59
C LEU A 121 -10.67 7.82 0.14
N LEU A 122 -11.88 7.47 -0.28
CA LEU A 122 -13.14 8.01 0.23
C LEU A 122 -13.69 7.11 1.34
N ALA A 123 -14.69 7.63 2.06
CA ALA A 123 -15.39 6.83 3.04
C ALA A 123 -16.09 5.61 2.41
N GLY A 124 -16.01 4.49 3.13
CA GLY A 124 -16.66 3.24 2.76
C GLY A 124 -15.68 2.07 2.65
N LEU A 125 -16.13 0.91 3.13
CA LEU A 125 -15.40 -0.34 3.06
C LEU A 125 -16.40 -1.46 2.71
N TRP A 126 -16.09 -2.23 1.68
CA TRP A 126 -16.89 -3.37 1.24
C TRP A 126 -16.05 -4.64 1.30
N LEU A 127 -16.72 -5.77 1.54
CA LEU A 127 -16.11 -7.10 1.48
C LEU A 127 -16.80 -7.93 0.42
N VAL A 128 -16.02 -8.53 -0.46
CA VAL A 128 -16.47 -9.43 -1.52
C VAL A 128 -15.99 -10.84 -1.23
N ASN A 129 -16.90 -11.80 -1.34
CA ASN A 129 -16.55 -13.22 -1.36
C ASN A 129 -16.02 -13.58 -2.75
N PRO A 130 -14.75 -14.00 -2.89
CA PRO A 130 -14.16 -14.33 -4.18
C PRO A 130 -14.74 -15.59 -4.84
N ALA A 131 -15.47 -16.43 -4.09
CA ALA A 131 -16.03 -17.68 -4.61
C ALA A 131 -17.34 -17.48 -5.41
N ASP A 132 -18.17 -16.52 -4.99
CA ASP A 132 -19.51 -16.30 -5.55
C ASP A 132 -19.82 -14.84 -5.90
N GLY A 133 -18.91 -13.92 -5.57
CA GLY A 133 -19.07 -12.49 -5.83
C GLY A 133 -20.01 -11.77 -4.86
N SER A 134 -20.54 -12.47 -3.85
CA SER A 134 -21.44 -11.83 -2.87
C SER A 134 -20.73 -10.71 -2.13
N MET A 135 -21.41 -9.57 -2.05
CA MET A 135 -20.86 -8.33 -1.53
C MET A 135 -21.65 -7.83 -0.33
N ARG A 136 -20.94 -7.30 0.66
CA ARG A 136 -21.56 -6.55 1.76
C ARG A 136 -20.75 -5.32 2.12
N GLN A 137 -21.44 -4.26 2.52
CA GLN A 137 -20.81 -3.10 3.11
C GLN A 137 -20.38 -3.43 4.55
N VAL A 138 -19.09 -3.27 4.84
CA VAL A 138 -18.51 -3.44 6.18
C VAL A 138 -18.66 -2.16 6.98
N SER A 139 -18.41 -1.02 6.34
CA SER A 139 -18.65 0.30 6.92
C SER A 139 -18.96 1.32 5.83
N LYS A 140 -19.74 2.34 6.19
CA LYS A 140 -20.01 3.52 5.36
C LYS A 140 -19.19 4.75 5.79
N ASP A 141 -18.66 4.73 7.02
CA ASP A 141 -18.10 5.92 7.68
C ASP A 141 -16.57 5.86 7.84
N LEU A 142 -15.95 4.68 7.68
CA LEU A 142 -14.49 4.54 7.75
C LEU A 142 -13.85 5.12 6.50
N TYR A 143 -12.65 5.69 6.66
CA TYR A 143 -11.74 6.13 5.59
C TYR A 143 -10.50 5.22 5.55
N PRO A 144 -10.60 4.00 4.97
CA PRO A 144 -9.51 3.04 4.98
C PRO A 144 -8.36 3.53 4.11
N VAL A 145 -7.13 3.37 4.60
CA VAL A 145 -5.93 3.66 3.82
C VAL A 145 -5.08 2.44 3.57
N LEU A 146 -5.15 1.44 4.46
CA LEU A 146 -4.34 0.24 4.34
C LEU A 146 -4.89 -0.91 5.20
N SER A 147 -4.66 -2.16 4.79
CA SER A 147 -4.96 -3.35 5.57
C SER A 147 -3.69 -3.96 6.15
N ALA A 148 -3.72 -4.35 7.43
CA ALA A 148 -2.68 -5.17 8.04
C ALA A 148 -3.03 -6.68 8.02
N GLY A 149 -4.11 -7.04 7.30
CA GLY A 149 -4.67 -8.38 7.28
C GLY A 149 -5.40 -8.74 8.59
N ASN A 150 -5.96 -9.95 8.64
CA ASN A 150 -6.68 -10.50 9.80
C ASN A 150 -7.80 -9.60 10.36
N GLY A 151 -8.47 -8.85 9.48
CA GLY A 151 -9.52 -7.90 9.85
C GLY A 151 -9.01 -6.61 10.51
N ILE A 152 -7.73 -6.27 10.38
CA ILE A 152 -7.16 -5.01 10.87
C ILE A 152 -7.02 -4.00 9.74
N ILE A 153 -7.68 -2.86 9.88
CA ILE A 153 -7.68 -1.77 8.91
C ILE A 153 -7.10 -0.52 9.56
N TRP A 154 -6.22 0.16 8.84
CA TRP A 154 -5.75 1.50 9.16
C TRP A 154 -6.62 2.53 8.46
N THR A 155 -7.08 3.54 9.19
CA THR A 155 -7.88 4.64 8.65
C THR A 155 -7.20 5.97 8.87
N GLN A 156 -7.48 6.96 8.02
CA GLN A 156 -6.96 8.31 8.20
C GLN A 156 -8.07 9.36 8.06
N THR A 157 -8.03 10.34 8.94
CA THR A 157 -9.02 11.42 9.04
C THR A 157 -8.33 12.75 9.34
N VAL A 158 -9.06 13.84 9.09
CA VAL A 158 -8.72 15.14 9.66
C VAL A 158 -9.43 15.23 11.01
N ASN A 159 -8.67 15.29 12.10
CA ASN A 159 -9.21 15.49 13.44
C ASN A 159 -9.97 16.82 13.48
N PRO A 160 -11.28 16.82 13.77
CA PRO A 160 -12.10 18.03 13.75
C PRO A 160 -11.76 19.03 14.87
N ALA A 161 -10.98 18.62 15.89
CA ALA A 161 -10.48 19.48 16.94
C ALA A 161 -9.18 20.22 16.58
N ASP A 162 -8.53 19.88 15.46
CA ASP A 162 -7.36 20.62 15.00
C ASP A 162 -7.79 21.98 14.43
N SER A 163 -7.31 23.05 15.05
CA SER A 163 -7.60 24.43 14.63
C SER A 163 -6.71 24.91 13.49
N ASN A 164 -5.59 24.23 13.20
CA ASN A 164 -4.61 24.64 12.19
C ASN A 164 -4.11 23.46 11.33
N PRO A 165 -4.99 22.64 10.72
CA PRO A 165 -4.55 21.52 9.93
C PRO A 165 -3.85 21.98 8.63
N VAL A 166 -3.04 21.09 8.03
CA VAL A 166 -2.30 21.42 6.80
C VAL A 166 -3.25 21.45 5.60
N VAL A 167 -3.51 22.65 5.07
CA VAL A 167 -4.32 22.85 3.86
C VAL A 167 -3.42 22.89 2.63
N THR A 168 -3.74 22.08 1.61
CA THR A 168 -2.88 21.90 0.42
C THR A 168 -3.10 22.94 -0.68
N GLY A 169 -4.26 23.62 -0.69
CA GLY A 169 -4.68 24.46 -1.82
C GLY A 169 -4.96 23.69 -3.12
N THR A 170 -5.03 22.36 -3.06
CA THR A 170 -5.36 21.45 -4.17
C THR A 170 -6.71 20.77 -3.93
N SER A 171 -7.16 19.95 -4.88
CA SER A 171 -8.37 19.13 -4.76
C SER A 171 -8.31 18.08 -3.63
N ILE A 172 -7.11 17.75 -3.13
CA ILE A 172 -6.92 16.94 -1.91
C ILE A 172 -7.50 17.64 -0.67
N GLY A 173 -7.57 18.97 -0.68
CA GLY A 173 -8.10 19.75 0.44
C GLY A 173 -7.13 19.77 1.63
N THR A 174 -7.55 19.21 2.75
CA THR A 174 -6.80 19.18 4.02
C THR A 174 -6.13 17.83 4.19
N LEU A 175 -4.84 17.81 4.56
CA LEU A 175 -4.15 16.56 4.83
C LEU A 175 -4.70 15.91 6.11
N PRO A 176 -4.96 14.59 6.11
CA PRO A 176 -5.25 13.85 7.33
C PRO A 176 -4.14 14.07 8.36
N ASN A 177 -4.49 14.16 9.63
CA ASN A 177 -3.56 14.39 10.75
C ASN A 177 -3.78 13.39 11.88
N GLU A 178 -4.70 12.45 11.68
CA GLU A 178 -5.04 11.36 12.59
C GLU A 178 -5.02 10.03 11.84
N ILE A 179 -4.55 8.99 12.53
CA ILE A 179 -4.61 7.61 12.09
C ILE A 179 -5.22 6.75 13.19
N ASP A 180 -6.20 5.93 12.81
CA ASP A 180 -6.78 4.94 13.71
C ASP A 180 -6.46 3.53 13.27
N ARG A 181 -6.42 2.65 14.27
CA ARG A 181 -6.45 1.20 14.09
C ARG A 181 -7.87 0.69 14.31
N VAL A 182 -8.44 0.08 13.29
CA VAL A 182 -9.77 -0.55 13.35
C VAL A 182 -9.64 -2.07 13.35
N ASP A 183 -10.25 -2.71 14.32
CA ASP A 183 -10.42 -4.16 14.38
C ASP A 183 -11.85 -4.51 13.94
N LEU A 184 -11.99 -5.07 12.73
CA LEU A 184 -13.29 -5.36 12.12
C LEU A 184 -14.06 -6.49 12.82
N ARG A 185 -13.38 -7.34 13.60
CA ARG A 185 -14.03 -8.46 14.30
C ARG A 185 -14.74 -7.98 15.56
N SER A 186 -14.10 -7.08 16.29
CA SER A 186 -14.64 -6.48 17.50
C SER A 186 -15.42 -5.19 17.23
N GLY A 187 -15.22 -4.57 16.06
CA GLY A 187 -15.71 -3.21 15.76
C GLY A 187 -14.96 -2.11 16.50
N ARG A 188 -13.85 -2.44 17.18
CA ARG A 188 -13.09 -1.46 17.98
C ARG A 188 -12.23 -0.59 17.08
N GLN A 189 -12.46 0.71 17.13
CA GLN A 189 -11.58 1.75 16.60
C GLN A 189 -10.74 2.33 17.74
N THR A 190 -9.46 2.57 17.48
CA THR A 190 -8.52 3.12 18.46
C THR A 190 -7.65 4.15 17.77
N GLU A 191 -7.71 5.39 18.25
CA GLU A 191 -6.78 6.44 17.86
C GLU A 191 -5.35 5.93 18.09
N TRP A 192 -4.55 5.97 17.04
CA TRP A 192 -3.20 5.44 17.06
C TRP A 192 -2.15 6.54 17.07
N LEU A 193 -2.39 7.61 16.33
CA LEU A 193 -1.58 8.82 16.39
C LEU A 193 -2.38 10.01 15.87
N TYR A 194 -2.30 11.11 16.60
CA TYR A 194 -2.74 12.42 16.16
C TYR A 194 -1.59 13.43 16.26
N GLU A 195 -1.32 14.17 15.17
CA GLU A 195 -0.25 15.17 15.11
C GLU A 195 -0.84 16.54 14.71
N PRO A 196 -1.17 17.42 15.68
CA PRO A 196 -1.78 18.72 15.41
C PRO A 196 -0.90 19.60 14.52
N GLY A 197 -1.51 20.23 13.52
CA GLY A 197 -0.83 21.11 12.57
C GLY A 197 0.14 20.40 11.62
N LYS A 198 0.05 19.07 11.52
CA LYS A 198 0.83 18.24 10.59
C LYS A 198 -0.11 17.45 9.70
N GLY A 199 0.37 17.08 8.53
CA GLY A 199 -0.22 16.04 7.69
C GLY A 199 0.48 14.70 7.96
N LEU A 200 -0.30 13.64 8.08
CA LEU A 200 0.12 12.26 8.20
C LEU A 200 -0.29 11.49 6.94
N ARG A 201 0.62 10.65 6.44
CA ARG A 201 0.35 9.72 5.32
C ARG A 201 0.95 8.37 5.63
N VAL A 202 0.17 7.30 5.54
CA VAL A 202 0.71 5.93 5.59
C VAL A 202 1.56 5.67 4.34
N VAL A 203 2.82 5.29 4.52
CA VAL A 203 3.74 4.94 3.42
C VAL A 203 3.88 3.43 3.22
N GLY A 204 3.52 2.63 4.24
CA GLY A 204 3.55 1.18 4.24
C GLY A 204 3.41 0.61 5.64
N LEU A 205 3.57 -0.70 5.78
CA LEU A 205 3.64 -1.38 7.09
C LEU A 205 4.99 -2.04 7.28
N ASP A 206 5.42 -2.14 8.54
CA ASP A 206 6.50 -3.05 8.92
C ASP A 206 6.05 -4.52 8.91
N GLY A 207 6.98 -5.45 9.18
CA GLY A 207 6.68 -6.89 9.22
C GLY A 207 5.75 -7.34 10.34
N ARG A 208 5.38 -6.44 11.27
CA ARG A 208 4.40 -6.68 12.34
C ARG A 208 3.03 -6.10 12.00
N GLY A 209 2.87 -5.49 10.82
CA GLY A 209 1.65 -4.81 10.41
C GLY A 209 1.48 -3.43 11.04
N LEU A 210 2.56 -2.84 11.56
CA LEU A 210 2.54 -1.51 12.18
C LEU A 210 2.83 -0.41 11.14
N PRO A 211 2.21 0.77 11.26
CA PRO A 211 2.26 1.76 10.21
C PRO A 211 3.59 2.50 10.20
N LEU A 212 4.15 2.61 9.00
CA LEU A 212 5.20 3.55 8.66
C LEU A 212 4.52 4.81 8.12
N MET A 213 4.84 5.97 8.70
CA MET A 213 4.15 7.23 8.43
C MET A 213 5.11 8.29 7.93
N ALA A 214 4.70 9.00 6.89
CA ALA A 214 5.27 10.30 6.57
C ALA A 214 4.48 11.38 7.30
N GLU A 215 5.17 12.15 8.13
CA GLU A 215 4.65 13.36 8.73
C GLU A 215 5.25 14.59 8.05
N THR A 216 4.42 15.58 7.75
CA THR A 216 4.86 16.82 7.10
C THR A 216 4.09 18.04 7.58
N GLY A 217 4.72 19.22 7.55
CA GLY A 217 4.05 20.50 7.75
C GLY A 217 3.56 21.16 6.45
N ALA A 218 3.82 20.56 5.28
CA ALA A 218 3.47 21.16 3.99
C ALA A 218 3.15 20.10 2.93
N TRP A 219 2.32 20.48 1.94
CA TRP A 219 2.07 19.64 0.77
C TRP A 219 3.29 19.54 -0.16
N THR A 220 4.07 20.61 -0.23
CA THR A 220 5.29 20.69 -1.04
C THR A 220 6.49 20.11 -0.29
N ALA A 221 7.65 20.06 -0.96
CA ALA A 221 8.89 19.56 -0.37
C ALA A 221 9.18 20.22 0.99
N ASP A 222 9.17 19.39 2.04
CA ASP A 222 9.33 19.80 3.42
C ASP A 222 10.64 19.23 3.98
N PRO A 223 11.67 20.06 4.18
CA PRO A 223 12.95 19.63 4.75
C PRO A 223 12.84 19.17 6.20
N ASN A 224 11.70 19.43 6.86
CA ASN A 224 11.41 18.97 8.22
C ASN A 224 10.49 17.76 8.28
N ALA A 225 10.08 17.19 7.14
CA ALA A 225 9.27 15.99 7.12
C ALA A 225 9.96 14.84 7.88
N ARG A 226 9.16 13.98 8.52
CA ARG A 226 9.64 12.87 9.34
C ARG A 226 9.08 11.55 8.80
N LEU A 227 9.93 10.53 8.73
CA LEU A 227 9.48 9.15 8.57
C LEU A 227 9.41 8.54 9.97
N LEU A 228 8.25 7.99 10.34
CA LEU A 228 7.97 7.47 11.66
C LEU A 228 7.56 6.00 11.57
N LEU A 229 7.91 5.21 12.59
CA LEU A 229 7.20 3.97 12.92
C LEU A 229 6.33 4.25 14.15
N VAL A 230 5.04 3.93 14.09
CA VAL A 230 4.14 4.11 15.24
C VAL A 230 3.84 2.74 15.85
N ALA A 231 4.65 2.34 16.84
CA ALA A 231 4.64 0.97 17.35
C ALA A 231 3.50 0.65 18.32
N ALA A 232 2.94 1.69 18.94
CA ALA A 232 1.81 1.66 19.86
C ALA A 232 1.09 3.01 19.79
N PRO A 233 -0.14 3.15 20.34
CA PRO A 233 -0.84 4.43 20.40
C PRO A 233 0.05 5.52 20.98
N ASP A 234 0.14 6.66 20.30
CA ASP A 234 0.93 7.85 20.68
C ASP A 234 2.42 7.59 20.94
N ALA A 235 2.98 6.53 20.35
CA ALA A 235 4.38 6.16 20.50
C ALA A 235 5.14 6.17 19.15
N PRO A 236 5.25 7.34 18.47
CA PRO A 236 6.01 7.43 17.24
C PRO A 236 7.52 7.37 17.52
N THR A 237 8.22 6.56 16.74
CA THR A 237 9.69 6.54 16.68
C THR A 237 10.14 7.12 15.36
N GLN A 238 10.94 8.18 15.40
CA GLN A 238 11.50 8.78 14.19
C GLN A 238 12.57 7.88 13.58
N ILE A 239 12.37 7.48 12.34
CA ILE A 239 13.31 6.70 11.52
C ILE A 239 14.23 7.65 10.73
N TYR A 240 13.66 8.72 10.18
CA TYR A 240 14.37 9.65 9.31
C TYR A 240 13.77 11.05 9.40
N LYS A 241 14.59 12.09 9.11
CA LYS A 241 14.15 13.48 8.93
C LYS A 241 14.68 14.05 7.62
N GLY A 242 13.79 14.63 6.82
CA GLY A 242 14.08 15.31 5.56
C GLY A 242 13.07 14.97 4.46
N VAL A 243 13.23 15.62 3.30
CA VAL A 243 12.32 15.54 2.15
C VAL A 243 12.00 14.10 1.69
N LEU A 244 12.95 13.17 1.87
CA LEU A 244 12.77 11.76 1.55
C LEU A 244 11.53 11.14 2.23
N ALA A 245 11.16 11.60 3.43
CA ALA A 245 9.97 11.10 4.12
C ALA A 245 8.69 11.27 3.29
N GLN A 246 8.57 12.35 2.51
CA GLN A 246 7.43 12.61 1.62
C GLN A 246 7.51 11.82 0.30
N GLU A 247 8.67 11.26 -0.05
CA GLU A 247 8.90 10.55 -1.31
C GLU A 247 8.79 9.03 -1.18
N VAL A 248 8.97 8.49 0.03
CA VAL A 248 8.96 7.04 0.23
C VAL A 248 7.55 6.45 0.27
N GLY A 249 7.42 5.20 -0.22
CA GLY A 249 6.16 4.46 -0.24
C GLY A 249 6.30 3.00 -0.68
N GLY A 250 5.20 2.25 -0.72
CA GLY A 250 5.15 0.92 -1.34
C GLY A 250 5.79 -0.19 -0.51
N GLY A 251 5.64 -0.14 0.82
CA GLY A 251 6.23 -1.09 1.76
C GLY A 251 5.91 -2.56 1.45
N ILE A 252 6.92 -3.36 1.11
CA ILE A 252 6.83 -4.83 1.07
C ILE A 252 7.82 -5.42 2.06
N THR A 253 7.37 -6.33 2.91
CA THR A 253 8.21 -6.92 3.96
C THR A 253 8.61 -8.37 3.65
N ASP A 254 9.86 -8.71 3.95
CA ASP A 254 10.40 -10.07 3.95
C ASP A 254 11.26 -10.33 5.20
N ALA A 255 12.11 -11.36 5.16
CA ALA A 255 13.00 -11.73 6.27
C ALA A 255 14.10 -10.68 6.57
N HIS A 256 14.37 -9.74 5.66
CA HIS A 256 15.41 -8.71 5.80
C HIS A 256 14.85 -7.38 6.32
N GLY A 257 13.55 -7.14 6.15
CA GLY A 257 12.88 -5.94 6.61
C GLY A 257 11.83 -5.47 5.61
N THR A 258 11.50 -4.19 5.66
CA THR A 258 10.51 -3.57 4.77
C THR A 258 11.21 -2.78 3.68
N TRP A 259 11.02 -3.23 2.44
CA TRP A 259 11.49 -2.54 1.24
C TRP A 259 10.55 -1.38 0.91
N LEU A 260 11.14 -0.21 0.71
CA LEU A 260 10.44 1.02 0.39
C LEU A 260 10.98 1.57 -0.93
N SER A 261 10.06 2.03 -1.78
CA SER A 261 10.38 2.85 -2.93
C SER A 261 10.66 4.29 -2.50
N GLY A 262 11.44 5.02 -3.29
CA GLY A 262 11.53 6.48 -3.24
C GLY A 262 12.03 7.01 -4.59
N GLN A 263 11.87 8.30 -4.86
CA GLN A 263 12.29 8.88 -6.15
C GLN A 263 13.78 8.67 -6.43
N GLY A 264 14.60 8.67 -5.37
CA GLY A 264 16.04 8.49 -5.46
C GLY A 264 16.54 7.04 -5.45
N GLY A 265 15.67 6.02 -5.30
CA GLY A 265 16.10 4.62 -5.27
C GLY A 265 15.25 3.67 -4.42
N ILE A 266 15.83 2.52 -4.08
CA ILE A 266 15.24 1.53 -3.15
C ILE A 266 15.86 1.69 -1.76
N TYR A 267 15.01 1.59 -0.75
CA TYR A 267 15.36 1.69 0.66
C TYR A 267 14.93 0.41 1.39
N LEU A 268 15.66 0.05 2.43
CA LEU A 268 15.34 -1.06 3.34
C LEU A 268 15.22 -0.52 4.75
N TYR A 269 14.03 -0.59 5.33
CA TYR A 269 13.81 -0.43 6.76
C TYR A 269 14.05 -1.77 7.47
N THR A 270 15.16 -1.85 8.20
CA THR A 270 15.60 -3.08 8.86
C THR A 270 14.89 -3.32 10.18
N SER A 271 14.91 -4.57 10.67
CA SER A 271 14.41 -4.93 12.01
C SER A 271 15.14 -4.22 13.16
N ALA A 272 16.35 -3.71 12.91
CA ALA A 272 17.11 -2.89 13.85
C ALA A 272 16.62 -1.43 13.92
N GLY A 273 15.59 -1.06 13.16
CA GLY A 273 15.01 0.29 13.15
C GLY A 273 15.78 1.29 12.28
N VAL A 274 16.66 0.82 11.40
CA VAL A 274 17.48 1.67 10.53
C VAL A 274 16.96 1.65 9.09
N LEU A 275 16.86 2.83 8.48
CA LEU A 275 16.57 3.00 7.05
C LEU A 275 17.88 3.07 6.25
N LEU A 276 18.05 2.13 5.31
CA LEU A 276 19.23 2.04 4.45
C LEU A 276 18.85 2.34 3.01
N LYS A 277 19.59 3.22 2.33
CA LYS A 277 19.50 3.34 0.87
C LYS A 277 20.34 2.25 0.22
N VAL A 278 19.69 1.25 -0.36
CA VAL A 278 20.33 0.02 -0.85
C VAL A 278 20.49 -0.02 -2.37
N SER A 279 19.73 0.81 -3.11
CA SER A 279 19.94 1.00 -4.55
C SER A 279 19.73 2.45 -4.96
N ASN A 280 20.43 2.90 -6.01
CA ASN A 280 20.17 4.17 -6.70
C ASN A 280 19.17 4.00 -7.86
N HIS A 281 18.79 2.77 -8.19
CA HIS A 281 17.77 2.52 -9.20
C HIS A 281 16.39 2.77 -8.58
N PRO A 282 15.62 3.73 -9.11
CA PRO A 282 14.26 3.95 -8.66
C PRO A 282 13.36 2.79 -9.11
N GLY A 283 12.27 2.59 -8.39
CA GLY A 283 11.29 1.54 -8.68
C GLY A 283 10.46 1.26 -7.43
N TYR A 284 9.42 0.46 -7.61
CA TYR A 284 8.57 -0.03 -6.54
C TYR A 284 8.91 -1.50 -6.29
N PRO A 285 9.15 -1.91 -5.03
CA PRO A 285 9.23 -3.32 -4.69
C PRO A 285 7.98 -4.05 -5.21
N ALA A 286 8.19 -5.14 -5.93
CA ALA A 286 7.12 -5.94 -6.51
C ALA A 286 6.91 -7.28 -5.78
N ASN A 287 7.76 -7.59 -4.80
CA ASN A 287 7.64 -8.66 -3.80
C ASN A 287 8.80 -8.50 -2.79
N GLY A 288 8.87 -9.37 -1.80
CA GLY A 288 10.05 -9.56 -0.97
C GLY A 288 11.25 -10.08 -1.77
N CYS A 289 12.44 -9.87 -1.24
CA CYS A 289 13.68 -10.43 -1.75
C CYS A 289 13.72 -11.95 -1.53
N PHE A 290 14.31 -12.68 -2.48
CA PHE A 290 14.40 -14.14 -2.42
C PHE A 290 15.69 -14.72 -2.97
#